data_AF-A0A9E4CDP8-F1
#
_entry.id   AF-A0A9E4CDP8-F1
#
_cell.length_a   1.000
_cell.length_b   1.000
_cell.length_c   1.000
_cell.angle_alpha   90.00
_cell.angle_beta   90.00
_cell.angle_gamma   90.00
#
_symmetry.space_group_name_H-M   'P 1'
#
loop_
_entity.id
_entity.type
_entity.pdbx_description
1 polymer ?
#
loop_
_entity_poly.entity_id
_entity_poly.type
_entity_poly.pdbx_seq_one_letter_code
_entity_poly.pdbx_strand_id
1 'polypeptide(L)'
;NEKFVVLDEVTSWHDQPITFHWANDRQSIIFAAGTTIHVRSVVDAQHATIQPAGFGTRESGRAVDLYDDRILYFADDGIYEVGLDGLNPRRIVEGNDLHYPQWGPNGEQVIYRGTDDQLYIINADGTNNHVIPNTESVQQFDLLLER
;
A
#
# COMPACT_ATOMS: atom_id res chain seq x y z
N ASN A 1 20.64 -24.12 -7.28
CA ASN A 1 19.83 -23.78 -8.47
C ASN A 1 18.37 -23.67 -8.06
N GLU A 2 18.03 -22.63 -7.31
CA GLU A 2 16.63 -22.32 -7.03
C GLU A 2 16.14 -21.39 -8.14
N LYS A 3 15.21 -21.92 -8.94
CA LYS A 3 14.54 -21.17 -9.99
C LYS A 3 13.61 -20.18 -9.30
N PHE A 4 13.91 -18.89 -9.41
CA PHE A 4 12.91 -17.85 -9.16
C PHE A 4 11.77 -18.08 -10.15
N VAL A 5 10.58 -18.37 -9.63
CA VAL A 5 9.36 -18.36 -10.44
C VAL A 5 9.00 -16.89 -10.59
N VAL A 6 9.30 -16.33 -11.76
CA VAL A 6 8.64 -15.12 -12.23
C VAL A 6 7.16 -15.51 -12.33
N LEU A 7 6.33 -15.00 -11.43
CA LEU A 7 4.88 -15.14 -11.60
C LEU A 7 4.52 -14.27 -12.80
N ASP A 8 3.98 -14.94 -13.83
CA ASP A 8 3.65 -14.35 -15.11
C ASP A 8 2.86 -13.05 -14.95
N GLU A 9 3.23 -12.14 -15.85
CA GLU A 9 2.64 -10.83 -16.14
C GLU A 9 1.10 -10.86 -16.04
N VAL A 10 0.55 -10.30 -14.96
CA VAL A 10 -0.88 -9.98 -14.90
C VAL A 10 -1.01 -8.52 -15.31
N THR A 11 -1.21 -8.32 -16.62
CA THR A 11 -1.55 -7.05 -17.24
C THR A 11 -2.84 -6.51 -16.62
N SER A 12 -2.75 -5.49 -15.76
CA SER A 12 -3.91 -4.67 -15.44
C SER A 12 -4.20 -3.74 -16.61
N TRP A 13 -5.48 -3.51 -16.91
CA TRP A 13 -5.94 -2.61 -18.00
C TRP A 13 -5.61 -1.12 -17.78
N HIS A 14 -4.77 -0.82 -16.79
CA HIS A 14 -4.06 0.44 -16.55
C HIS A 14 -2.61 0.07 -16.16
N ASP A 15 -1.61 0.84 -16.62
CA ASP A 15 -0.16 0.71 -16.35
C ASP A 15 0.22 0.85 -14.85
N GLN A 16 -0.58 0.36 -13.92
CA GLN A 16 -0.30 0.43 -12.50
C GLN A 16 0.42 -0.84 -12.05
N PRO A 17 1.61 -0.73 -11.43
CA PRO A 17 2.37 -1.90 -11.02
C PRO A 17 1.62 -2.69 -9.94
N ILE A 18 1.67 -4.02 -10.03
CA ILE A 18 1.31 -4.90 -8.90
C ILE A 18 2.25 -4.54 -7.76
N THR A 19 1.70 -4.08 -6.63
CA THR A 19 2.52 -3.78 -5.46
C THR A 19 2.70 -5.05 -4.62
N PHE A 20 3.95 -5.37 -4.33
CA PHE A 20 4.33 -6.37 -3.33
C PHE A 20 5.32 -5.71 -2.39
N HIS A 21 5.14 -5.93 -1.10
CA HIS A 21 5.91 -5.27 -0.06
C HIS A 21 6.49 -6.33 0.88
N TRP A 22 7.69 -6.08 1.38
CA TRP A 22 8.19 -6.81 2.53
C TRP A 22 7.36 -6.41 3.74
N ALA A 23 6.91 -7.40 4.50
CA ALA A 23 6.45 -7.15 5.85
C ALA A 23 7.63 -6.70 6.72
N ASN A 24 7.33 -5.95 7.77
CA ASN A 24 8.36 -5.44 8.69
C ASN A 24 9.19 -6.56 9.36
N ASP A 25 8.65 -7.78 9.45
CA ASP A 25 9.35 -8.98 9.95
C ASP A 25 10.53 -9.44 9.07
N ARG A 26 10.64 -8.94 7.83
CA ARG A 26 11.61 -9.35 6.79
C ARG A 26 11.58 -10.84 6.41
N GLN A 27 10.51 -11.53 6.78
CA GLN A 27 10.30 -12.95 6.52
C GLN A 27 8.98 -13.21 5.78
N SER A 28 8.15 -12.18 5.64
CA SER A 28 6.88 -12.26 4.93
C SER A 28 6.81 -11.22 3.81
N ILE A 29 6.05 -11.55 2.78
CA ILE A 29 5.64 -10.62 1.74
C ILE A 29 4.13 -10.42 1.81
N ILE A 30 3.68 -9.20 1.52
CA ILE A 30 2.28 -8.86 1.31
C ILE A 30 2.07 -8.45 -0.14
N PHE A 31 0.99 -8.93 -0.76
CA PHE A 31 0.61 -8.54 -2.11
C PHE A 31 -0.90 -8.66 -2.32
N ALA A 32 -1.42 -7.94 -3.31
CA ALA A 32 -2.83 -7.96 -3.66
C ALA A 32 -3.08 -8.73 -4.96
N ALA A 33 -4.07 -9.61 -4.97
CA ALA A 33 -4.55 -10.33 -6.16
C ALA A 33 -6.08 -10.45 -6.13
N GLY A 34 -6.73 -9.99 -7.20
CA GLY A 34 -8.19 -9.78 -7.16
C GLY A 34 -8.60 -8.93 -5.95
N THR A 35 -9.75 -9.23 -5.36
CA THR A 35 -10.25 -8.57 -4.13
C THR A 35 -9.60 -9.14 -2.86
N THR A 36 -8.42 -9.75 -2.97
CA THR A 36 -7.78 -10.49 -1.86
C THR A 36 -6.39 -9.97 -1.61
N ILE A 37 -6.06 -9.83 -0.33
CA ILE A 37 -4.73 -9.56 0.19
C ILE A 37 -4.12 -10.89 0.59
N HIS A 38 -2.87 -11.11 0.19
CA HIS A 38 -2.11 -12.30 0.49
C HIS A 38 -0.93 -11.92 1.38
N VAL A 39 -0.76 -12.62 2.49
CA VAL A 39 0.42 -12.54 3.35
C VAL A 39 1.10 -13.88 3.32
N ARG A 40 2.36 -13.92 2.88
CA ARG A 40 3.09 -15.16 2.67
C ARG A 40 4.46 -15.10 3.32
N SER A 41 4.75 -16.05 4.20
CA SER A 41 6.08 -16.29 4.71
C SER A 41 6.97 -16.86 3.61
N VAL A 42 8.14 -16.26 3.42
CA VAL A 42 9.18 -16.74 2.49
C VAL A 42 10.09 -17.79 3.13
N VAL A 43 9.99 -18.02 4.44
CA VAL A 43 10.85 -18.94 5.19
C VAL A 43 10.23 -20.33 5.37
N ASP A 44 8.92 -20.42 5.55
CA ASP A 44 8.20 -21.68 5.80
C ASP A 44 6.97 -21.89 4.90
N ALA A 45 6.77 -20.99 3.93
CA ALA A 45 5.68 -21.00 2.96
C ALA A 45 4.27 -20.91 3.56
N GLN A 46 4.11 -20.54 4.84
CA GLN A 46 2.81 -20.21 5.42
C GLN A 46 2.14 -19.09 4.61
N HIS A 47 0.83 -19.20 4.41
CA HIS A 47 0.06 -18.29 3.56
C HIS A 47 -1.30 -18.02 4.18
N ALA A 48 -1.62 -16.74 4.35
CA ALA A 48 -2.94 -16.25 4.74
C ALA A 48 -3.56 -15.41 3.62
N THR A 49 -4.89 -15.46 3.53
CA THR A 49 -5.68 -14.64 2.62
C THR A 49 -6.65 -13.78 3.43
N ILE A 50 -6.66 -12.49 3.16
CA ILE A 50 -7.46 -11.50 3.86
C ILE A 50 -8.32 -10.76 2.83
N GLN A 51 -9.61 -10.58 3.13
CA GLN A 51 -10.54 -9.81 2.30
C GLN A 51 -11.22 -8.73 3.16
N PRO A 52 -10.54 -7.62 3.43
CA PRO A 52 -11.11 -6.58 4.25
C PRO A 52 -12.25 -5.86 3.53
N ALA A 53 -13.17 -5.29 4.30
CA ALA A 53 -14.29 -4.55 3.76
C ALA A 53 -13.80 -3.38 2.88
N GLY A 54 -14.43 -3.19 1.72
CA GLY A 54 -14.07 -2.14 0.76
C GLY A 54 -12.80 -2.39 -0.05
N PHE A 55 -12.05 -3.47 0.20
CA PHE A 55 -10.85 -3.76 -0.56
C PHE A 55 -11.16 -4.29 -1.97
N GLY A 56 -10.50 -3.74 -2.97
CA GLY A 56 -10.60 -4.19 -4.36
C GLY A 56 -11.95 -3.91 -5.04
N THR A 57 -12.78 -3.02 -4.47
CA THR A 57 -14.01 -2.50 -5.12
C THR A 57 -13.69 -1.58 -6.30
N ARG A 58 -12.48 -1.01 -6.32
CA ARG A 58 -11.88 -0.32 -7.46
C ARG A 58 -10.90 -1.21 -8.22
N GLU A 59 -10.94 -1.13 -9.55
CA GLU A 59 -9.99 -1.80 -10.45
C GLU A 59 -8.62 -1.10 -10.50
N SER A 60 -8.56 0.19 -10.12
CA SER A 60 -7.40 1.06 -10.29
C SER A 60 -6.52 1.09 -9.04
N GLY A 61 -5.48 0.26 -9.04
CA GLY A 61 -4.41 0.25 -8.05
C GLY A 61 -4.79 -0.53 -6.79
N ARG A 62 -3.92 -1.45 -6.37
CA ARG A 62 -4.03 -2.11 -5.08
C ARG A 62 -2.70 -1.90 -4.40
N ALA A 63 -2.67 -0.93 -3.51
CA ALA A 63 -1.53 -0.68 -2.65
C ALA A 63 -1.85 -1.28 -1.30
N VAL A 64 -0.97 -2.15 -0.84
CA VAL A 64 -1.04 -2.80 0.45
C VAL A 64 0.32 -2.68 1.09
N ASP A 65 0.34 -2.41 2.39
CA ASP A 65 1.56 -2.42 3.17
C ASP A 65 1.32 -3.12 4.51
N LEU A 66 2.38 -3.69 5.10
CA LEU A 66 2.27 -4.50 6.31
C LEU A 66 3.32 -4.09 7.34
N TYR A 67 2.85 -3.57 8.46
CA TYR A 67 3.68 -3.27 9.62
C TYR A 67 3.21 -4.11 10.81
N ASP A 68 4.08 -5.00 11.27
CA ASP A 68 3.76 -6.04 12.25
C ASP A 68 2.51 -6.83 11.80
N ASP A 69 1.40 -6.75 12.53
CA ASP A 69 0.13 -7.42 12.20
C ASP A 69 -0.92 -6.48 11.58
N ARG A 70 -0.50 -5.29 11.13
CA ARG A 70 -1.40 -4.22 10.66
C ARG A 70 -1.24 -4.00 9.15
N ILE A 71 -2.28 -4.38 8.42
CA ILE A 71 -2.38 -4.20 6.98
C ILE A 71 -2.94 -2.80 6.72
N LEU A 72 -2.23 -2.02 5.92
CA LEU A 72 -2.66 -0.74 5.38
C LEU A 72 -3.14 -0.94 3.95
N TYR A 73 -4.29 -0.37 3.61
CA TYR A 73 -4.84 -0.42 2.27
C TYR A 73 -5.68 0.83 1.98
N PHE A 74 -6.01 1.06 0.72
CA PHE A 74 -6.99 2.08 0.35
C PHE A 74 -8.26 1.44 -0.23
N ALA A 75 -9.38 2.16 -0.05
CA ALA A 75 -10.70 1.82 -0.55
C ALA A 75 -11.33 3.06 -1.23
N ASP A 76 -12.59 2.95 -1.64
CA ASP A 76 -13.27 4.01 -2.39
C ASP A 76 -13.32 5.36 -1.67
N ASP A 77 -13.47 5.33 -0.34
CA ASP A 77 -13.74 6.50 0.50
C ASP A 77 -12.63 6.77 1.54
N GLY A 78 -11.48 6.09 1.42
CA GLY A 78 -10.40 6.38 2.34
C GLY A 78 -9.23 5.40 2.36
N ILE A 79 -8.34 5.65 3.31
CA ILE A 79 -7.23 4.78 3.68
C ILE A 79 -7.58 4.11 5.00
N TYR A 80 -7.33 2.81 5.07
CA TYR A 80 -7.78 1.94 6.13
C TYR A 80 -6.64 1.08 6.66
N GLU A 81 -6.74 0.75 7.93
CA GLU A 81 -5.94 -0.26 8.60
C GLU A 81 -6.83 -1.43 9.04
N VAL A 82 -6.31 -2.65 8.95
CA VAL A 82 -6.97 -3.85 9.46
C VAL A 82 -5.94 -4.84 10.01
N GLY A 83 -6.36 -5.69 10.94
CA GLY A 83 -5.53 -6.80 11.40
C GLY A 83 -5.43 -7.93 10.37
N LEU A 84 -4.57 -8.92 10.65
CA LEU A 84 -4.43 -10.13 9.84
C LEU A 84 -5.69 -11.01 9.79
N ASP A 85 -6.66 -10.78 10.69
CA ASP A 85 -7.97 -11.43 10.65
C ASP A 85 -8.91 -10.84 9.59
N GLY A 86 -8.59 -9.65 9.05
CA GLY A 86 -9.39 -8.93 8.07
C GLY A 86 -10.67 -8.30 8.62
N LEU A 87 -10.88 -8.34 9.94
CA LEU A 87 -12.13 -7.91 10.56
C LEU A 87 -12.04 -6.48 11.08
N ASN A 88 -13.19 -5.79 11.08
CA ASN A 88 -13.36 -4.46 11.65
C ASN A 88 -12.30 -3.43 11.19
N PRO A 89 -12.16 -3.19 9.87
CA PRO A 89 -11.19 -2.22 9.38
C PRO A 89 -11.48 -0.82 9.96
N ARG A 90 -10.40 -0.13 10.32
CA ARG A 90 -10.42 1.23 10.88
C ARG A 90 -9.98 2.22 9.82
N ARG A 91 -10.79 3.24 9.55
CA ARG A 91 -10.42 4.34 8.65
C ARG A 91 -9.38 5.25 9.32
N ILE A 92 -8.28 5.51 8.63
CA ILE A 92 -7.22 6.47 9.04
C ILE A 92 -7.45 7.82 8.36
N VAL A 93 -7.73 7.80 7.06
CA VAL A 93 -7.99 9.01 6.26
C VAL A 93 -9.32 8.85 5.55
N GLU A 94 -10.17 9.86 5.64
CA GLU A 94 -11.39 9.97 4.84
C GLU A 94 -11.10 10.77 3.57
N GLY A 95 -11.56 10.26 2.42
CA GLY A 95 -11.41 10.93 1.14
C GLY A 95 -11.49 9.98 -0.04
N ASN A 96 -11.94 10.50 -1.17
CA ASN A 96 -11.95 9.75 -2.42
C ASN A 96 -10.61 9.94 -3.14
N ASP A 97 -10.28 9.03 -4.06
CA ASP A 97 -9.08 9.14 -4.93
C ASP A 97 -7.76 9.31 -4.14
N LEU A 98 -7.67 8.66 -2.98
CA LEU A 98 -6.44 8.53 -2.21
C LEU A 98 -5.67 7.29 -2.68
N HIS A 99 -4.35 7.41 -2.84
CA HIS A 99 -3.55 6.36 -3.47
C HIS A 99 -2.26 6.06 -2.71
N TYR A 100 -1.76 4.84 -2.92
CA TYR A 100 -0.44 4.38 -2.50
C TYR A 100 -0.10 4.65 -1.02
N PRO A 101 -0.97 4.30 -0.06
CA PRO A 101 -0.63 4.43 1.35
C PRO A 101 0.52 3.47 1.70
N GLN A 102 1.48 3.96 2.49
CA GLN A 102 2.58 3.16 3.05
C GLN A 102 2.81 3.52 4.51
N TRP A 103 3.23 2.54 5.30
CA TRP A 103 3.65 2.76 6.68
C TRP A 103 5.00 3.48 6.72
N GLY A 104 5.16 4.37 7.68
CA GLY A 104 6.47 4.84 8.11
C GLY A 104 7.28 3.70 8.74
N PRO A 105 8.61 3.83 8.82
CA PRO A 105 9.51 2.77 9.27
C PRO A 105 9.31 2.32 10.71
N ASN A 106 8.58 3.09 11.53
CA ASN A 106 8.22 2.75 12.91
C ASN A 106 6.72 2.42 13.07
N GLY A 107 5.94 2.42 11.99
CA GLY A 107 4.49 2.16 12.02
C GLY A 107 3.65 3.24 12.71
N GLU A 108 4.24 4.37 13.14
CA GLU A 108 3.51 5.44 13.83
C GLU A 108 2.90 6.45 12.85
N GLN A 109 3.31 6.41 11.58
CA GLN A 109 2.89 7.34 10.55
C GLN A 109 2.52 6.59 9.28
N VAL A 110 1.68 7.21 8.47
CA VAL A 110 1.30 6.77 7.13
C VAL A 110 1.63 7.89 6.16
N ILE A 111 2.27 7.54 5.05
CA ILE A 111 2.39 8.42 3.89
C ILE A 111 1.37 8.00 2.84
N TYR A 112 0.83 8.95 2.07
CA TYR A 112 -0.07 8.65 0.96
C TYR A 112 -0.06 9.76 -0.09
N ARG A 113 -0.55 9.46 -1.30
CA ARG A 113 -0.78 10.45 -2.37
C ARG A 113 -2.21 10.97 -2.30
N GLY A 114 -2.36 12.29 -2.19
CA GLY A 114 -3.64 12.99 -2.25
C GLY A 114 -4.15 13.19 -3.67
N THR A 115 -5.36 13.76 -3.79
CA THR A 115 -6.03 14.03 -5.07
C THR A 115 -5.40 15.17 -5.87
N ASP A 116 -4.57 15.98 -5.22
CA ASP A 116 -3.77 17.07 -5.76
C ASP A 116 -2.37 16.61 -6.18
N ASP A 117 -2.12 15.30 -6.20
CA ASP A 117 -0.84 14.66 -6.49
C ASP A 117 0.30 15.01 -5.52
N GLN A 118 0.00 15.64 -4.39
CA GLN A 118 0.96 15.87 -3.33
C GLN A 118 1.08 14.64 -2.43
N LEU A 119 2.23 14.52 -1.76
CA LEU A 119 2.44 13.53 -0.73
C LEU A 119 2.01 14.10 0.62
N TYR A 120 1.23 13.34 1.35
CA TYR A 120 0.77 13.65 2.68
C TYR A 120 1.41 12.69 3.67
N ILE A 121 1.56 13.16 4.91
CA ILE A 121 1.90 12.34 6.07
C ILE A 121 0.86 12.56 7.17
N ILE A 122 0.44 11.47 7.78
CA ILE A 122 -0.53 11.45 8.87
C ILE A 122 -0.05 10.49 9.96
N ASN A 123 -0.39 10.75 11.22
CA ASN A 123 -0.16 9.78 12.28
C ASN A 123 -1.08 8.56 12.08
N ALA A 124 -0.66 7.39 12.53
CA ALA A 124 -1.44 6.15 12.43
C ALA A 124 -2.80 6.27 13.12
N ASP A 125 -2.91 7.09 14.17
CA ASP A 125 -4.16 7.38 14.87
C ASP A 125 -5.12 8.33 14.10
N GLY A 126 -4.73 8.81 12.93
CA GLY A 126 -5.50 9.73 12.08
C GLY A 126 -5.28 11.21 12.42
N THR A 127 -4.38 11.55 13.33
CA THR A 127 -4.07 12.93 13.69
C THR A 127 -2.92 13.53 12.88
N ASN A 128 -2.76 14.84 12.95
CA ASN A 128 -1.63 15.56 12.34
C ASN A 128 -1.48 15.33 10.82
N ASN A 129 -2.58 15.28 10.08
CA ASN A 129 -2.55 15.15 8.63
C ASN A 129 -2.04 16.44 7.98
N HIS A 130 -0.97 16.35 7.20
CA HIS A 130 -0.43 17.50 6.47
C HIS A 130 0.37 17.06 5.25
N VAL A 131 0.49 17.97 4.29
CA VAL A 131 1.36 17.82 3.12
C VAL A 131 2.82 17.75 3.56
N ILE A 132 3.59 16.84 2.96
CA ILE A 132 5.05 16.82 3.07
C ILE A 132 5.60 17.96 2.20
N PRO A 133 6.28 18.97 2.77
CA PRO A 133 6.75 20.11 1.96
C PRO A 133 7.75 19.70 0.88
N ASN A 134 7.76 20.44 -0.24
CA ASN A 134 8.70 20.26 -1.35
C ASN A 134 8.61 18.89 -2.05
N THR A 135 7.48 18.19 -1.95
CA THR A 135 7.21 16.98 -2.75
C THR A 135 6.50 17.30 -4.07
N GLU A 136 6.36 18.58 -4.42
CA GLU A 136 5.86 19.00 -5.72
C GLU A 136 6.87 18.64 -6.82
N SER A 137 6.63 17.44 -7.36
CA SER A 137 7.14 16.86 -8.59
C SER A 137 8.56 16.27 -8.57
N VAL A 138 8.59 14.94 -8.56
CA VAL A 138 9.68 14.14 -9.16
C VAL A 138 9.85 14.50 -10.65
N GLN A 139 8.83 15.07 -11.31
CA GLN A 139 8.95 15.58 -12.70
C GLN A 139 9.96 16.74 -12.85
N GLN A 140 10.24 17.52 -11.80
CA GLN A 140 11.20 18.62 -11.92
C GLN A 140 12.67 18.18 -11.82
N PHE A 141 12.94 16.97 -11.33
CA PHE A 141 14.30 16.40 -11.30
C PHE A 141 14.76 15.87 -12.67
N ASP A 142 13.85 15.46 -13.55
CA ASP A 142 14.20 15.00 -14.91
C ASP A 142 14.63 16.13 -15.85
N LEU A 143 14.32 17.39 -15.54
CA LEU A 143 14.72 18.55 -16.35
C LEU A 143 16.11 19.11 -16.03
N LEU A 144 16.81 18.58 -15.01
CA LEU A 144 18.13 19.05 -14.60
C LEU A 144 19.29 18.16 -15.08
N LEU A 145 19.00 17.01 -15.71
CA LEU A 145 20.03 16.08 -16.21
C LEU A 145 20.32 16.21 -17.72
N GLU A 146 19.67 17.16 -18.42
CA GLU A 146 19.93 17.45 -19.84
C GLU A 146 20.73 18.74 -20.09
N ARG A 147 21.69 19.09 -19.23
CA ARG A 147 22.67 20.15 -19.54
C ARG A 147 24.10 19.69 -19.44
#